data_AF-A0A1F6ER08-F1
#
_entry.id   AF-A0A1F6ER08-F1
#
_cell.length_a   1.000
_cell.length_b   1.000
_cell.length_c   1.000
_cell.angle_alpha   90.00
_cell.angle_beta   90.00
_cell.angle_gamma   90.00
#
_symmetry.space_group_name_H-M   'P 1'
#
loop_
_entity.id
_entity.type
_entity.pdbx_description
1 polymer ?
#
loop_
_entity_poly.entity_id
_entity_poly.type
_entity_poly.pdbx_seq_one_letter_code
_entity_poly.pdbx_strand_id
1 'polypeptide(L)' 'MKHTFKCWLWKGLWVLSVVALVVAFYEVLAQTPVLGIAPDLYLWSALIFGVLAISVKLDCRNCAACSVRPM' A
#
# COMPACT_ATOMS: atom_id res chain seq x y z
N MET A 1 -6.31 20.36 7.42
CA MET A 1 -5.10 19.56 7.77
C MET A 1 -5.35 18.05 7.90
N LYS A 2 -6.45 17.56 8.51
CA LYS A 2 -6.70 16.11 8.71
C LYS A 2 -6.83 15.28 7.40
N HIS A 3 -7.33 15.88 6.33
CA HIS A 3 -7.55 15.18 5.04
C HIS A 3 -6.24 14.95 4.25
N THR A 4 -5.33 15.93 4.27
CA THR A 4 -4.02 15.82 3.63
C THR A 4 -3.23 14.66 4.24
N PHE A 5 -3.27 14.50 5.57
CA PHE A 5 -2.64 13.38 6.27
C PHE A 5 -3.18 12.02 5.82
N LYS A 6 -4.51 11.86 5.69
CA LYS A 6 -5.11 10.60 5.22
C LYS A 6 -4.67 10.23 3.80
N CYS A 7 -4.62 11.20 2.89
CA CYS A 7 -4.16 10.93 1.53
C CYS A 7 -2.65 10.63 1.44
N TRP A 8 -1.82 11.24 2.29
CA TRP A 8 -0.40 10.88 2.43
C TRP A 8 -0.22 9.49 3.04
N LEU A 9 -1.01 9.15 4.06
CA LEU A 9 -1.03 7.83 4.67
C LEU A 9 -1.41 6.75 3.65
N TRP A 10 -2.41 7.03 2.80
CA TRP A 10 -2.76 6.16 1.68
C TRP A 10 -1.58 5.88 0.76
N LYS A 11 -0.88 6.94 0.31
CA LYS A 11 0.31 6.79 -0.55
C LYS A 11 1.38 5.95 0.13
N GLY A 12 1.65 6.18 1.41
CA GLY A 12 2.62 5.41 2.18
C GLY A 12 2.27 3.93 2.28
N LEU A 13 1.03 3.62 2.67
CA LEU A 13 0.51 2.25 2.75
C LEU A 13 0.58 1.55 1.39
N TRP A 14 0.22 2.26 0.31
CA TRP A 14 0.26 1.70 -1.04
C TRP A 14 1.69 1.38 -1.49
N VAL A 15 2.65 2.29 -1.26
CA VAL A 15 4.06 2.05 -1.58
C VAL A 15 4.61 0.87 -0.77
N LEU A 16 4.32 0.80 0.54
CA LEU A 16 4.76 -0.32 1.39
C LEU A 16 4.19 -1.66 0.88
N SER A 17 2.93 -1.69 0.47
CA SER A 17 2.28 -2.86 -0.11
C SER A 17 3.01 -3.35 -1.37
N VAL A 18 3.31 -2.44 -2.31
CA VAL A 18 4.02 -2.80 -3.55
C VAL A 18 5.43 -3.30 -3.24
N VAL A 19 6.18 -2.62 -2.36
CA VAL A 19 7.54 -3.03 -1.98
C VAL A 19 7.53 -4.43 -1.36
N ALA A 20 6.62 -4.69 -0.41
CA ALA A 20 6.51 -6.01 0.21
C ALA A 20 6.18 -7.10 -0.82
N LEU A 21 5.32 -6.81 -1.81
CA LEU A 21 4.98 -7.76 -2.86
C LEU A 21 6.16 -8.04 -3.80
N VAL A 22 6.94 -7.01 -4.16
CA VAL A 22 8.16 -7.16 -4.97
C VAL A 22 9.22 -7.97 -4.22
N VAL A 23 9.40 -7.74 -2.92
CA VAL A 23 10.34 -8.52 -2.10
C VAL A 23 9.91 -9.98 -2.01
N ALA A 24 8.62 -10.25 -1.72
CA ALA A 24 8.09 -11.62 -1.72
C ALA A 24 8.33 -12.32 -3.07
N PHE A 25 8.08 -11.63 -4.18
CA PHE A 25 8.29 -12.19 -5.52
C PHE A 25 9.77 -12.45 -5.81
N TYR A 26 10.65 -11.55 -5.41
CA TYR A 26 12.10 -11.71 -5.54
C TYR A 26 12.61 -12.90 -4.75
N GLU A 27 12.17 -13.09 -3.50
CA GLU A 27 12.56 -14.24 -2.67
C GLU A 27 12.14 -15.57 -3.29
N VAL A 28 10.93 -15.64 -3.85
CA VAL A 28 10.45 -16.85 -4.54
C VAL A 28 11.35 -17.20 -5.73
N LEU A 29 11.75 -16.20 -6.52
CA LEU A 29 12.64 -16.38 -7.68
C LEU A 29 14.08 -16.68 -7.29
N ALA A 30 14.62 -15.98 -6.30
CA ALA A 30 16.00 -16.13 -5.86
C ALA A 30 16.21 -17.38 -4.98
N GLN A 31 15.13 -17.99 -4.48
CA GLN A 31 15.17 -19.11 -3.51
C GLN A 31 15.97 -18.76 -2.24
N THR A 32 16.12 -17.48 -1.95
CA THR A 32 16.89 -16.97 -0.81
C THR A 32 16.02 -16.05 0.04
N PRO A 33 15.91 -16.29 1.35
CA PRO A 33 15.17 -15.38 2.24
C PRO A 33 15.94 -14.07 2.40
N VAL A 34 15.27 -12.95 2.16
CA VAL A 34 15.78 -11.61 2.45
C VAL A 34 15.55 -11.36 3.94
N LEU A 35 16.62 -11.03 4.66
CA LEU A 35 16.59 -10.76 6.11
C LEU A 35 16.12 -11.95 7.00
N GLY A 36 16.09 -13.16 6.47
CA GLY A 36 15.65 -14.36 7.21
C GLY A 36 14.15 -14.41 7.48
N ILE A 37 13.37 -13.53 6.83
CA ILE A 37 11.91 -13.54 6.87
C ILE A 37 11.43 -14.42 5.72
N ALA A 38 10.39 -15.21 5.96
CA ALA A 38 9.83 -16.09 4.95
C ALA A 38 8.97 -15.30 3.95
N PRO A 39 8.93 -15.70 2.67
CA PRO A 39 8.27 -14.95 1.60
C PRO A 39 6.75 -14.84 1.79
N ASP A 40 6.14 -15.80 2.49
CA ASP A 40 4.73 -15.77 2.85
C ASP A 40 4.40 -14.58 3.75
N LEU A 41 5.28 -14.22 4.69
CA LEU A 41 5.08 -13.07 5.58
C LEU A 41 5.13 -11.75 4.80
N TYR A 42 6.04 -11.62 3.83
CA TYR A 42 6.07 -10.47 2.92
C TYR A 42 4.79 -10.39 2.08
N LEU A 43 4.28 -11.51 1.58
CA LEU A 43 3.02 -11.56 0.85
C LEU A 43 1.81 -11.12 1.73
N TRP A 44 1.73 -11.63 2.95
CA TRP A 44 0.68 -11.27 3.90
C TRP A 44 0.73 -9.79 4.28
N SER A 45 1.92 -9.25 4.53
CA SER A 45 2.07 -7.82 4.81
C SER A 45 1.67 -6.96 3.61
N ALA A 46 2.02 -7.37 2.39
CA ALA A 46 1.59 -6.69 1.16
C ALA A 46 0.06 -6.64 1.04
N LEU A 47 -0.63 -7.75 1.32
CA LEU A 47 -2.09 -7.83 1.32
C LEU A 47 -2.72 -6.92 2.37
N ILE A 48 -2.23 -6.96 3.62
CA ILE A 48 -2.76 -6.13 4.71
C ILE A 48 -2.61 -4.64 4.38
N PHE A 49 -1.42 -4.21 3.94
CA PHE A 49 -1.18 -2.83 3.55
C PHE A 49 -2.01 -2.41 2.33
N GLY A 50 -2.21 -3.32 1.37
CA GLY A 50 -3.05 -3.10 0.21
C GLY A 50 -4.52 -2.87 0.57
N VAL A 51 -5.10 -3.72 1.43
CA VAL A 51 -6.48 -3.59 1.91
C VAL A 51 -6.66 -2.29 2.70
N LEU A 52 -5.74 -1.98 3.61
CA LEU A 52 -5.75 -0.72 4.36
C LEU A 52 -5.65 0.48 3.43
N ALA A 53 -4.78 0.41 2.40
CA ALA A 53 -4.68 1.47 1.40
C ALA A 53 -6.00 1.66 0.64
N ILE A 54 -6.68 0.58 0.21
CA ILE A 54 -7.96 0.70 -0.50
C ILE A 54 -9.01 1.41 0.35
N SER A 55 -9.15 1.03 1.63
CA SER A 55 -10.10 1.66 2.55
C SER A 55 -9.81 3.15 2.74
N VAL A 56 -8.54 3.53 2.94
CA VAL A 56 -8.14 4.94 3.09
C VAL A 56 -8.31 5.72 1.77
N LYS A 57 -8.16 5.06 0.61
CA LYS A 57 -8.41 5.66 -0.71
C LYS A 57 -9.88 6.00 -0.92
N LEU A 58 -10.80 5.11 -0.51
CA LEU A 58 -12.24 5.36 -0.59
C LEU A 58 -12.62 6.60 0.24
N ASP A 59 -12.08 6.71 1.46
CA ASP A 59 -12.26 7.89 2.32
C ASP A 59 -11.70 9.17 1.66
N CYS A 60 -10.59 9.08 0.92
CA CYS A 60 -10.04 10.24 0.22
C CYS A 60 -10.85 10.63 -1.04
N ARG A 61 -11.58 9.69 -1.68
CA ARG A 61 -12.41 9.96 -2.88
C ARG A 61 -13.72 10.70 -2.59
N ASN A 62 -14.31 10.55 -1.40
CA ASN A 62 -15.54 11.26 -1.01
C ASN A 62 -15.27 12.68 -0.48
N CYS A 63 -14.04 13.17 -0.55
CA CYS A 63 -13.69 14.52 -0.13
C CYS A 63 -13.85 15.52 -1.28
N ALA A 64 -14.74 16.50 -1.11
CA ALA A 64 -15.03 17.61 -2.04
C ALA A 64 -13.80 18.43 -2.50
N ALA A 65 -12.62 18.22 -1.90
CA ALA A 65 -11.34 18.80 -2.33
C ALA A 65 -10.75 18.14 -3.59
N CYS A 66 -11.27 16.98 -4.00
CA CYS A 66 -10.95 16.32 -5.29
C CYS A 66 -12.07 16.54 -6.33
N SER A 67 -12.91 17.57 -6.17
CA SER A 67 -13.64 18.08 -7.33
C SER A 67 -12.60 18.58 -8.32
N VAL A 68 -12.24 17.74 -9.30
CA VAL A 68 -11.95 18.26 -10.62
C VAL A 68 -13.11 19.19 -10.92
N ARG A 69 -12.85 20.49 -11.04
CA ARG A 69 -13.84 21.43 -11.56
C ARG A 69 -14.48 20.73 -12.76
N PRO A 70 -15.79 20.43 -12.75
CA PRO A 70 -16.44 20.14 -14.01
C PRO A 70 -16.25 21.39 -14.86
N MET A 71 -15.55 21.24 -15.99
CA MET A 71 -15.56 22.24 -17.04
C MET A 71 -16.98 22.39 -17.56
#